data_AF-A0A0G0MAK9-F1
#
_entry.id   AF-A0A0G0MAK9-F1
#
_cell.length_a   1.000
_cell.length_b   1.000
_cell.length_c   1.000
_cell.angle_alpha   90.00
_cell.angle_beta   90.00
_cell.angle_gamma   90.00
#
_symmetry.space_group_name_H-M   'P 1'
#
loop_
_entity.id
_entity.type
_entity.pdbx_description
1 polymer ?
#
loop_
_entity_poly.entity_id
_entity_poly.type
_entity_poly.pdbx_seq_one_letter_code
_entity_poly.pdbx_strand_id
1 'polypeptide(L)' 'MKLWILENVDPYLGDVSEQVIRAANEKNARSVAAENCGKEGKGVWFDPTLSFCKLITEKGEEECLLVSIWA' A
#
# COMPACT_ATOMS: atom_id res chain seq x y z
N MET A 1 12.87 -11.52 6.09
CA MET A 1 12.58 -10.30 5.32
C MET A 1 11.53 -10.64 4.28
N LYS A 2 10.49 -9.84 4.15
CA LYS A 2 9.35 -10.06 3.24
C LYS A 2 9.24 -8.89 2.26
N LEU A 3 8.64 -9.12 1.10
CA LEU A 3 8.44 -8.09 0.07
C LEU A 3 6.97 -7.68 0.08
N TRP A 4 6.68 -6.39 0.09
CA TRP A 4 5.34 -5.83 0.22
C TRP A 4 5.07 -4.85 -0.92
N ILE A 5 3.85 -4.83 -1.45
CA ILE A 5 3.35 -3.77 -2.33
C ILE A 5 2.43 -2.90 -1.50
N LEU A 6 2.66 -1.59 -1.53
CA LEU A 6 1.71 -0.62 -1.03
C LEU A 6 1.18 0.22 -2.19
N GLU A 7 -0.12 0.41 -2.21
CA GLU A 7 -0.83 1.14 -3.26
C GLU A 7 -1.77 2.16 -2.60
N ASN A 8 -1.73 3.39 -3.09
CA ASN A 8 -2.69 4.43 -2.75
C ASN A 8 -3.28 4.99 -4.05
N VAL A 9 -4.57 5.30 -4.03
CA VAL A 9 -5.22 6.09 -5.08
C VAL A 9 -5.53 7.47 -4.51
N ASP A 10 -5.02 8.51 -5.15
CA ASP A 10 -5.36 9.90 -4.82
C ASP A 10 -6.83 10.15 -5.20
N PRO A 11 -7.72 10.45 -4.24
CA PRO A 11 -9.15 10.60 -4.53
C PRO A 11 -9.49 11.87 -5.33
N TYR A 12 -8.57 12.83 -5.41
CA TYR A 12 -8.77 14.11 -6.09
C TYR A 12 -8.19 14.12 -7.50
N LEU A 13 -7.05 13.47 -7.69
CA LEU A 13 -6.36 13.42 -8.98
C LEU A 13 -6.60 12.10 -9.73
N GLY A 14 -7.05 11.06 -9.04
CA GLY A 14 -7.18 9.71 -9.59
C GLY A 14 -5.81 9.05 -9.87
N ASP A 15 -4.72 9.67 -9.44
CA ASP A 15 -3.37 9.15 -9.60
C ASP A 15 -3.13 8.00 -8.64
N VAL A 16 -2.55 6.91 -9.15
CA VAL A 16 -2.18 5.73 -8.37
C VAL A 16 -0.70 5.82 -8.01
N SER A 17 -0.39 5.76 -6.72
CA SER A 17 0.97 5.69 -6.20
C SER A 17 1.25 4.29 -5.67
N GLU A 18 2.27 3.63 -6.22
CA GLU A 18 2.69 2.29 -5.81
C GLU A 18 4.12 2.28 -5.29
N GLN A 19 4.36 1.53 -4.22
CA GLN A 19 5.67 1.33 -3.62
C GLN A 19 5.93 -0.14 -3.32
N VAL A 20 7.09 -0.67 -3.74
CA VAL A 20 7.55 -2.02 -3.42
C VAL A 20 8.60 -1.95 -2.32
N ILE A 21 8.30 -2.54 -1.16
CA ILE A 21 9.07 -2.37 0.07
C ILE A 21 9.50 -3.71 0.65
N ARG A 22 10.77 -3.84 1.03
CA ARG A 22 11.25 -4.96 1.82
C ARG A 22 11.15 -4.64 3.32
N ALA A 23 10.31 -5.38 4.04
CA ALA A 23 10.09 -5.18 5.47
C ALA A 23 9.85 -6.50 6.21
N ALA A 24 10.04 -6.48 7.54
CA ALA A 24 9.79 -7.65 8.38
C ALA A 24 8.29 -7.96 8.53
N ASN A 25 7.45 -6.94 8.55
CA ASN A 25 6.00 -6.98 8.73
C ASN A 25 5.32 -5.78 8.05
N GLU A 26 3.99 -5.80 7.95
CA GLU A 26 3.19 -4.74 7.32
C GLU A 26 3.42 -3.38 7.97
N LYS A 27 3.47 -3.31 9.31
CA LYS A 27 3.67 -2.05 10.04
C LYS A 27 4.98 -1.36 9.60
N ASN A 28 6.07 -2.13 9.53
CA ASN A 28 7.35 -1.62 9.06
C ASN A 28 7.29 -1.24 7.57
N ALA A 29 6.55 -1.98 6.75
CA ALA A 29 6.38 -1.66 5.33
C ALA A 29 5.69 -0.29 5.16
N ARG A 30 4.59 -0.07 5.88
CA ARG A 30 3.85 1.21 5.94
C ARG A 30 4.71 2.36 6.45
N SER A 31 5.52 2.14 7.50
CA SER A 31 6.47 3.14 7.98
C SER A 31 7.45 3.59 6.90
N VAL A 32 8.03 2.64 6.16
CA VAL A 32 8.97 2.96 5.07
C VAL A 32 8.25 3.68 3.92
N ALA A 33 7.02 3.28 3.58
CA ALA A 33 6.23 3.98 2.54
C ALA A 33 5.91 5.42 2.96
N ALA A 34 5.56 5.63 4.22
CA ALA A 34 5.30 6.94 4.78
C ALA A 34 6.57 7.80 4.87
N GLU A 35 7.76 7.22 5.07
CA GLU A 35 9.01 7.97 5.05
C GLU A 35 9.42 8.40 3.65
N ASN A 36 9.09 7.60 2.64
CA ASN A 36 9.34 7.89 1.23
C ASN A 36 8.14 8.52 0.52
N CYS A 37 7.13 8.98 1.27
CA CYS A 37 5.97 9.60 0.66
C CYS A 37 6.36 10.91 -0.03
N GLY A 38 5.81 11.14 -1.22
CA GLY A 38 5.99 12.37 -1.96
C GLY A 38 5.01 13.42 -1.49
N LYS A 39 4.12 13.81 -2.40
CA LYS A 39 3.11 14.84 -2.13
C LYS A 39 1.85 14.26 -1.48
N GLU A 40 1.66 12.94 -1.52
CA GLU A 40 0.51 12.24 -0.92
C GLU A 40 0.44 12.46 0.60
N GLY A 41 1.62 12.57 1.24
CA GLY A 41 1.76 12.77 2.67
C GLY A 41 1.71 11.48 3.49
N LYS A 42 2.38 11.52 4.65
CA LYS A 42 2.61 10.32 5.48
C LYS A 42 1.34 9.62 5.96
N GLY A 43 0.29 10.40 6.24
CA GLY A 43 -0.97 9.90 6.80
C GLY A 43 -1.64 8.88 5.90
N VAL A 44 -1.56 9.06 4.58
CA VAL A 44 -2.13 8.16 3.57
C VAL A 44 -1.56 6.74 3.70
N TRP A 45 -0.24 6.63 3.86
CA TRP A 45 0.46 5.34 3.92
C TRP A 45 0.28 4.61 5.26
N PHE A 46 -0.03 5.34 6.33
CA PHE A 46 -0.36 4.76 7.64
C PHE A 46 -1.82 4.33 7.75
N ASP A 47 -2.73 4.97 7.00
CA ASP A 47 -4.14 4.66 7.05
C ASP A 47 -4.49 3.50 6.09
N PRO A 48 -4.90 2.33 6.61
CA PRO A 48 -5.27 1.19 5.78
C PRO A 48 -6.54 1.41 4.95
N THR A 49 -7.32 2.46 5.22
CA THR A 49 -8.48 2.85 4.41
C THR A 49 -8.09 3.69 3.19
N LEU A 50 -6.92 4.33 3.25
CA LEU A 50 -6.40 5.18 2.18
C LEU A 50 -5.29 4.48 1.39
N SER A 51 -4.63 3.46 1.95
CA SER A 51 -3.59 2.70 1.26
C SER A 51 -3.66 1.20 1.56
N PHE A 52 -3.52 0.41 0.49
CA PHE A 52 -3.42 -1.03 0.55
C PHE A 52 -1.99 -1.46 0.85
N CYS A 53 -1.84 -2.58 1.53
CA CYS A 53 -0.55 -3.22 1.74
C CYS A 53 -0.70 -4.72 1.54
N LYS A 54 -0.02 -5.27 0.55
CA LYS A 54 -0.08 -6.68 0.17
C LYS A 54 1.29 -7.32 0.34
N LEU A 55 1.30 -8.59 0.78
CA LEU A 55 2.50 -9.39 0.83
C LEU A 55 2.74 -10.04 -0.55
N ILE A 56 3.94 -9.88 -1.11
CA ILE A 56 4.38 -10.66 -2.26
C ILE A 56 5.01 -11.95 -1.76
N THR A 57 4.48 -13.08 -2.22
CA THR A 57 5.02 -14.42 -1.98
C THR A 57 5.59 -15.01 -3.27
N GLU A 58 6.27 -16.15 -3.19
CA GLU A 58 6.78 -16.87 -4.36
C GLU A 58 5.68 -17.33 -5.33
N LYS A 59 4.42 -17.35 -4.88
CA LYS A 59 3.25 -17.67 -5.69
C LYS A 59 2.58 -16.43 -6.32
N GLY A 60 3.08 -15.23 -6.05
CA GLY A 60 2.47 -13.95 -6.44
C GLY A 60 1.87 -13.19 -5.24
N GLU A 61 0.97 -12.26 -5.53
CA GLU A 61 0.23 -11.50 -4.52
C GLU A 61 -0.73 -12.42 -3.75
N GLU A 62 -0.75 -12.35 -2.42
CA GLU A 62 -1.89 -12.89 -1.66
C GLU A 62 -3.08 -11.94 -1.89
N GLU A 63 -3.99 -12.34 -2.78
CA GLU A 63 -5.19 -11.56 -3.13
C GLU A 63 -6.08 -11.36 -1.89
N CYS A 64 -6.09 -10.14 -1.38
CA CYS A 64 -7.22 -9.64 -0.61
C CYS A 64 -8.25 -9.10 -1.62
N LEU A 65 -9.13 -9.99 -2.09
CA LEU A 65 -10.26 -9.68 -2.97
C LEU A 65 -11.10 -8.54 -2.36
N LEU A 66 -11.02 -7.33 -2.94
CA LEU A 66 -12.02 -6.30 -2.71
C LEU A 66 -13.11 -6.45 -3.76
N VAL A 67 -14.26 -6.93 -3.30
CA VAL A 67 -15.54 -6.69 -3.95
C VAL A 67 -15.75 -5.18 -3.94
N SER A 68 -15.58 -4.53 -5.07
CA SER A 68 -16.01 -3.16 -5.31
C SER A 68 -17.53 -3.12 -5.19
N ILE A 69 -18.07 -2.78 -4.02
CA ILE A 69 -19.49 -2.42 -3.91
C ILE A 69 -19.58 -0.93 -4.24
N TRP A 70 -19.78 -0.63 -5.52
CA TRP A 70 -20.38 0.63 -5.95
C TRP A 70 -21.69 0.27 -6.65
N ALA A 71 -22.80 0.41 -5.93
CA ALA A 71 -24.16 0.44 -6.46
C ALA A 71 -24.92 1.57 -5.75
#